data_AF-Q028B7-F1
#
_entry.id   AF-Q028B7-F1
#
_cell.length_a   1.000
_cell.length_b   1.000
_cell.length_c   1.000
_cell.angle_alpha   90.00
_cell.angle_beta   90.00
_cell.angle_gamma   90.00
#
_symmetry.space_group_name_H-M   'P 1'
#
loop_
_entity.id
_entity.type
_entity.pdbx_description
1 polymer ?
#
loop_
_entity_poly.entity_id
_entity_poly.type
_entity_poly.pdbx_seq_one_letter_code
_entity_poly.pdbx_strand_id
1 'polypeptide(L)'
;MRRYLTTLLLGAAMCAPVVMQAEEHPKRYYDRDRRDYHEWNERENRAYRHWLEAERHSVYHPWAKARRDEQRAYWRWRHDHADWR
;
A
#
# COMPACT_ATOMS: atom_id res chain seq x y z
N MET A 1 27.95 53.20 26.01
CA MET A 1 27.73 52.68 24.64
C MET A 1 28.39 51.31 24.51
N ARG A 2 27.79 50.36 23.75
CA ARG A 2 28.10 48.91 23.63
C ARG A 2 27.55 47.97 24.72
N ARG A 3 26.21 47.83 24.80
CA ARG A 3 25.54 46.60 25.31
C ARG A 3 24.18 46.41 24.60
N TYR A 4 24.16 46.45 23.27
CA TYR A 4 22.93 46.24 22.47
C TYR A 4 23.19 45.37 21.23
N LEU A 5 24.13 44.42 21.33
CA LEU A 5 24.58 43.60 20.18
C LEU A 5 24.27 42.11 20.35
N THR A 6 23.32 41.76 21.21
CA THR A 6 23.03 40.36 21.56
C THR A 6 21.53 40.04 21.61
N THR A 7 20.71 40.64 20.75
CA THR A 7 19.37 40.11 20.44
C THR A 7 19.40 39.49 19.06
N LEU A 8 19.96 38.27 19.06
CA LEU A 8 19.97 37.30 17.98
C LEU A 8 18.59 37.16 17.33
N LEU A 9 18.55 37.48 16.04
CA LEU A 9 17.87 36.75 14.96
C LEU A 9 17.34 35.35 15.38
N LEU A 10 16.09 35.26 15.86
CA LEU A 10 15.41 33.97 16.05
C LEU A 10 13.91 34.15 15.75
N GLY A 11 13.55 34.16 14.47
CA GLY A 11 12.15 34.37 14.05
C GLY A 11 11.74 33.65 12.76
N ALA A 12 12.50 32.66 12.29
CA ALA A 12 12.25 32.01 11.01
C ALA A 12 12.40 30.50 11.11
N ALA A 13 11.44 29.78 11.73
CA ALA A 13 11.44 28.32 11.68
C ALA A 13 10.11 27.64 12.08
N MET A 14 8.92 28.12 11.70
CA MET A 14 7.67 27.41 12.07
C MET A 14 6.62 27.32 10.94
N CYS A 15 7.01 27.41 9.67
CA CYS A 15 6.14 27.04 8.55
C CYS A 15 6.59 25.70 7.96
N ALA A 16 6.52 24.62 8.74
CA ALA A 16 6.62 23.28 8.17
C ALA A 16 5.23 22.92 7.61
N PRO A 17 5.08 22.66 6.30
CA PRO A 17 3.84 22.07 5.80
C PRO A 17 3.69 20.68 6.42
N VAL A 18 2.63 20.46 7.18
CA VAL A 18 2.21 19.12 7.61
C VAL A 18 1.81 18.38 6.34
N VAL A 19 2.74 17.61 5.78
CA VAL A 19 2.41 16.65 4.72
C VAL A 19 1.59 15.56 5.40
N MET A 20 0.26 15.68 5.32
CA MET A 20 -0.62 14.54 5.61
C MET A 20 -0.35 13.49 4.54
N GLN A 21 0.54 12.54 4.83
CA GLN A 21 0.49 11.25 4.15
C GLN A 21 -0.88 10.66 4.47
N ALA A 22 -1.75 10.58 3.47
CA ALA A 22 -2.94 9.77 3.57
C ALA A 22 -2.45 8.33 3.78
N GLU A 23 -2.47 7.86 5.03
CA GLU A 23 -2.25 6.44 5.31
C GLU A 23 -3.35 5.69 4.59
N GLU A 24 -3.01 5.03 3.47
CA GLU A 24 -3.90 4.08 2.84
C GLU A 24 -4.15 2.97 3.87
N HIS A 25 -5.28 3.05 4.57
CA HIS A 25 -5.67 2.01 5.50
C HIS A 25 -5.59 0.65 4.78
N PRO A 26 -4.89 -0.35 5.37
CA PRO A 26 -4.73 -1.65 4.74
C PRO A 26 -6.10 -2.26 4.48
N LYS A 27 -6.46 -2.40 3.20
CA LYS A 27 -7.77 -2.93 2.81
C LYS A 27 -7.77 -4.43 3.10
N ARG A 28 -8.68 -4.89 3.95
CA ARG A 28 -8.80 -6.31 4.28
C ARG A 28 -9.85 -6.96 3.39
N TYR A 29 -9.49 -8.06 2.73
CA TYR A 29 -10.41 -8.87 1.94
C TYR A 29 -10.66 -10.19 2.65
N TYR A 30 -11.93 -10.53 2.81
CA TYR A 30 -12.33 -11.81 3.38
C TYR A 30 -12.33 -12.88 2.29
N ASP A 31 -11.52 -13.92 2.47
CA ASP A 31 -11.61 -15.13 1.65
C ASP A 31 -12.59 -16.11 2.29
N ARG A 32 -13.60 -16.49 1.50
CA ARG A 32 -14.62 -17.46 1.93
C ARG A 32 -14.12 -18.89 1.84
N ASP A 33 -13.15 -19.17 0.96
CA ASP A 33 -12.67 -20.53 0.72
C ASP A 33 -11.88 -21.03 1.93
N ARG A 34 -11.03 -20.19 2.56
CA ARG A 34 -10.30 -20.53 3.79
C ARG A 34 -10.78 -19.86 5.08
N ARG A 35 -11.78 -18.98 5.00
CA ARG A 35 -12.34 -18.23 6.14
C ARG A 35 -11.30 -17.36 6.85
N ASP A 36 -10.34 -16.83 6.10
CA ASP A 36 -9.29 -15.93 6.57
C ASP A 36 -9.45 -14.52 5.98
N TYR A 37 -8.77 -13.57 6.62
CA TYR A 37 -8.71 -12.19 6.15
C TYR A 37 -7.32 -11.93 5.60
N HIS A 38 -7.25 -11.48 4.35
CA HIS A 38 -6.02 -11.04 3.72
C HIS A 38 -5.90 -9.53 3.75
N GLU A 39 -4.72 -9.04 4.13
CA GLU A 39 -4.39 -7.62 4.05
C GLU A 39 -3.87 -7.29 2.66
N TRP A 40 -4.55 -6.36 2.00
CA TRP A 40 -4.10 -5.81 0.73
C TRP A 40 -3.12 -4.68 0.97
N ASN A 41 -1.85 -5.00 0.92
CA ASN A 41 -0.74 -4.06 1.00
C ASN A 41 -0.03 -3.92 -0.36
N GLU A 42 0.98 -3.06 -0.45
CA GLU A 42 1.75 -2.88 -1.69
C GLU A 42 2.41 -4.18 -2.18
N ARG A 43 2.77 -5.08 -1.27
CA ARG A 43 3.39 -6.35 -1.61
C ARG A 43 2.39 -7.27 -2.32
N GLU A 44 1.19 -7.41 -1.78
CA GLU A 44 0.10 -8.15 -2.43
C GLU A 44 -0.24 -7.54 -3.78
N ASN A 45 -0.22 -6.21 -3.91
CA ASN A 45 -0.44 -5.58 -5.21
C ASN A 45 0.61 -5.96 -6.25
N ARG A 46 1.89 -6.08 -5.85
CA ARG A 46 2.96 -6.56 -6.75
C ARG A 46 2.80 -8.04 -7.09
N ALA A 47 2.48 -8.88 -6.12
CA ALA A 47 2.24 -10.32 -6.34
C ALA A 47 1.06 -10.55 -7.28
N TYR A 48 -0.03 -9.80 -7.10
CA TYR A 48 -1.20 -9.83 -7.97
C TYR A 48 -0.90 -9.38 -9.40
N ARG A 49 -0.12 -8.31 -9.56
CA ARG A 49 0.33 -7.89 -10.90
C ARG A 49 1.17 -8.97 -11.57
N HIS A 50 2.10 -9.57 -10.84
CA HIS A 50 2.94 -10.65 -11.36
C HIS A 50 2.09 -11.86 -11.77
N TRP A 51 1.13 -12.28 -10.93
CA TRP A 51 0.20 -13.36 -11.25
C TRP A 51 -0.62 -13.06 -12.51
N LEU A 52 -1.13 -11.84 -12.67
CA LEU A 52 -1.87 -11.44 -13.87
C LEU A 52 -1.02 -11.53 -15.14
N GLU A 53 0.23 -11.12 -15.07
CA GLU A 53 1.18 -11.13 -16.19
C GLU A 53 1.68 -12.54 -16.50
N ALA A 54 2.04 -13.32 -15.48
CA ALA A 54 2.67 -14.64 -15.61
C ALA A 54 1.67 -15.79 -15.85
N GLU A 55 0.56 -15.81 -15.11
CA GLU A 55 -0.38 -16.94 -15.14
C GLU A 55 -1.54 -16.67 -16.11
N ARG A 56 -2.08 -15.45 -16.07
CA ARG A 56 -3.30 -15.11 -16.80
C ARG A 56 -3.06 -14.44 -18.15
N HIS A 57 -1.82 -13.99 -18.40
CA HIS A 57 -1.44 -13.17 -19.58
C HIS A 57 -2.45 -12.03 -19.85
N SER A 58 -2.97 -11.43 -18.78
CA SER A 58 -4.04 -10.44 -18.83
C SER A 58 -3.50 -9.05 -18.56
N VAL A 59 -4.17 -8.03 -19.12
CA VAL A 59 -3.84 -6.63 -18.85
C VAL A 59 -4.00 -6.36 -17.36
N TYR A 60 -2.99 -5.71 -16.76
CA TYR A 60 -3.06 -5.29 -15.37
C TYR A 60 -4.27 -4.38 -15.13
N HIS A 61 -5.03 -4.70 -14.11
CA HIS A 61 -6.08 -3.83 -13.59
C HIS A 61 -6.06 -3.84 -12.06
N PRO A 62 -6.51 -2.76 -11.40
CA PRO A 62 -6.56 -2.73 -9.95
C PRO A 62 -7.45 -3.85 -9.40
N TRP A 63 -7.07 -4.39 -8.24
CA TRP A 63 -7.85 -5.42 -7.54
C TRP A 63 -9.31 -5.04 -7.29
N ALA A 64 -9.57 -3.75 -7.03
CA ALA A 64 -10.94 -3.23 -6.89
C ALA A 64 -11.82 -3.45 -8.14
N LYS A 65 -11.21 -3.60 -9.32
CA LYS A 65 -11.90 -3.91 -10.59
C LYS A 65 -11.88 -5.41 -10.92
N ALA A 66 -11.16 -6.23 -10.16
CA ALA A 66 -11.07 -7.67 -10.39
C ALA A 66 -12.43 -8.34 -10.14
N ARG A 67 -12.81 -9.26 -11.02
CA ARG A 67 -14.07 -10.02 -10.87
C ARG A 67 -13.92 -11.02 -9.72
N ARG A 68 -15.04 -11.42 -9.08
CA ARG A 68 -15.00 -12.36 -7.95
C ARG A 68 -14.31 -13.69 -8.29
N ASP A 69 -14.44 -14.17 -9.51
CA ASP A 69 -13.82 -15.44 -9.94
C ASP A 69 -12.30 -15.31 -10.01
N GLU A 70 -11.84 -14.16 -10.46
CA GLU A 70 -10.42 -13.82 -10.53
C GLU A 70 -9.82 -13.62 -9.14
N GLN A 71 -10.55 -12.95 -8.25
CA GLN A 71 -10.11 -12.82 -6.86
C GLN A 71 -9.92 -14.19 -6.21
N ARG A 72 -10.83 -15.14 -6.45
CA ARG A 72 -10.67 -16.53 -5.97
C ARG A 72 -9.48 -17.23 -6.61
N ALA A 73 -9.28 -17.07 -7.92
CA ALA A 73 -8.14 -17.67 -8.62
C ALA A 73 -6.81 -17.13 -8.09
N TYR A 74 -6.72 -15.82 -7.83
CA TYR A 74 -5.57 -15.20 -7.21
C TYR A 74 -5.30 -15.75 -5.81
N TRP A 75 -6.32 -15.81 -4.93
CA TRP A 75 -6.11 -16.34 -3.58
C TRP A 75 -5.66 -17.81 -3.58
N ARG A 76 -6.20 -18.63 -4.49
CA ARG A 76 -5.72 -20.00 -4.71
C ARG A 76 -4.24 -20.02 -5.10
N TRP A 77 -3.86 -19.22 -6.10
CA TRP A 77 -2.47 -19.09 -6.50
C TRP A 77 -1.57 -18.57 -5.37
N ARG A 78 -2.05 -17.61 -4.56
CA ARG A 78 -1.31 -17.06 -3.41
C ARG A 78 -1.03 -18.11 -2.34
N HIS A 79 -1.91 -19.09 -2.17
CA HIS A 79 -1.65 -20.19 -1.26
C HIS A 79 -0.55 -21.13 -1.77
N ASP A 80 -0.49 -21.34 -3.08
CA ASP A 80 0.54 -22.17 -3.70
C ASP A 80 1.90 -21.46 -3.75
N HIS A 81 1.89 -20.11 -3.81
CA HIS A 81 3.06 -19.24 -3.89
C HIS A 81 3.24 -18.41 -2.61
N ALA A 82 3.21 -19.07 -1.46
CA ALA A 82 3.38 -18.44 -0.15
C ALA A 82 4.81 -17.88 0.08
N ASP A 83 5.76 -18.22 -0.79
CA ASP A 83 7.13 -17.73 -0.82
C ASP A 83 7.24 -16.24 -1.20
N TRP A 84 6.25 -15.71 -1.93
CA TRP A 84 6.14 -14.29 -2.25
C TRP A 84 5.73 -13.39 -1.07
N ARG A 85 6.01 -13.78 0.19
CA ARG A 85 5.48 -13.20 1.44
C ARG A 85 6.43 -12.44 2.36
#